data_AF-A0A4P2QRJ9-F1
#
_entry.id   AF-A0A4P2QRJ9-F1
#
_cell.length_a   1.000
_cell.length_b   1.000
_cell.length_c   1.000
_cell.angle_alpha   90.00
_cell.angle_beta   90.00
_cell.angle_gamma   90.00
#
_symmetry.space_group_name_H-M   'P 1'
#
loop_
_entity.id
_entity.type
_entity.pdbx_description
1 polymer ?
#
loop_
_entity_poly.entity_id
_entity_poly.type
_entity_poly.pdbx_seq_one_letter_code
_entity_poly.pdbx_strand_id
1 'polypeptide(L)'
;MTALRQLRLIAILEGLSYLLLLFIAMPLKYLAGQPLAVRVVGSAHGLLFVLFLAALVHAAVRRRWPLGRSLLAFVSSIVPFGTFVFDRSLQREIEATLPSPQG
;
A
#
# COMPACT_ATOMS: atom_id res chain seq x y z
N MET A 1 6.67 12.16 10.89
CA MET A 1 5.46 11.33 10.64
C MET A 1 5.58 10.04 11.45
N THR A 2 4.48 9.46 11.95
CA THR A 2 4.55 8.17 12.69
C THR A 2 4.74 7.00 11.71
N ALA A 3 5.32 5.89 12.18
CA ALA A 3 5.55 4.69 11.36
C ALA A 3 4.26 4.20 10.68
N LEU A 4 3.12 4.24 11.38
CA LEU A 4 1.82 3.89 10.79
C LEU A 4 1.35 4.86 9.71
N ARG A 5 1.53 6.18 9.90
CA ARG A 5 1.16 7.17 8.87
C ARG A 5 2.02 7.03 7.61
N GLN A 6 3.31 6.74 7.78
CA GLN A 6 4.21 6.46 6.67
C GLN A 6 3.80 5.19 5.92
N LEU A 7 3.53 4.09 6.64
CA LEU A 7 3.01 2.85 6.05
C LEU A 7 1.70 3.11 5.30
N ARG A 8 0.76 3.85 5.90
CA ARG A 8 -0.52 4.20 5.28
C ARG A 8 -0.35 4.91 3.94
N LEU A 9 0.47 5.96 3.93
CA LEU A 9 0.70 6.76 2.73
C LEU A 9 1.31 5.91 1.61
N ILE A 10 2.34 5.12 1.92
CA ILE A 10 3.01 4.27 0.95
C ILE A 10 2.06 3.18 0.44
N ALA A 11 1.27 2.56 1.32
CA ALA A 11 0.28 1.55 0.96
C ALA A 11 -0.79 2.11 0.02
N ILE A 12 -1.29 3.33 0.26
CA ILE A 12 -2.25 3.97 -0.65
C ILE A 12 -1.63 4.22 -2.02
N LEU A 13 -0.41 4.76 -2.07
CA LEU A 13 0.29 5.02 -3.33
C LEU A 13 0.59 3.72 -4.11
N GLU A 14 1.04 2.70 -3.41
CA GLU A 14 1.30 1.36 -3.95
C GLU A 14 0.01 0.76 -4.52
N GLY A 15 -1.08 0.73 -3.76
CA GLY A 15 -2.37 0.21 -4.21
C GLY A 15 -2.95 1.00 -5.39
N LEU A 16 -2.81 2.33 -5.40
CA LEU A 16 -3.25 3.16 -6.53
C LEU A 16 -2.41 2.88 -7.78
N SER A 17 -1.09 2.74 -7.64
CA SER A 17 -0.19 2.39 -8.75
C SER A 17 -0.49 1.01 -9.32
N TYR A 18 -0.91 0.06 -8.47
CA TYR A 18 -1.33 -1.27 -8.90
C TYR A 18 -2.63 -1.21 -9.71
N LEU A 19 -3.62 -0.44 -9.26
CA LEU A 19 -4.85 -0.22 -10.02
C LEU A 19 -4.58 0.47 -11.36
N LEU A 20 -3.70 1.47 -11.41
CA LEU A 20 -3.29 2.10 -12.67
C LEU A 20 -2.59 1.11 -13.61
N LEU A 21 -1.73 0.25 -13.07
CA LEU A 21 -1.07 -0.80 -13.84
C LEU A 21 -2.09 -1.77 -14.46
N LEU A 22 -3.06 -2.25 -13.66
CA LEU A 22 -4.05 -3.23 -14.09
C LEU A 22 -5.12 -2.65 -15.02
N PHE A 23 -5.67 -1.48 -14.71
CA PHE A 23 -6.83 -0.94 -15.42
C PHE A 23 -6.49 0.04 -16.53
N ILE A 24 -5.25 0.55 -16.59
CA ILE A 24 -4.83 1.48 -17.64
C ILE A 24 -3.68 0.89 -18.45
N ALA A 25 -2.54 0.58 -17.81
CA ALA A 25 -1.35 0.18 -18.55
C ALA A 25 -1.53 -1.17 -19.27
N MET A 26 -2.16 -2.16 -18.62
CA MET A 26 -2.44 -3.46 -19.24
C MET A 26 -3.43 -3.34 -20.42
N PRO A 27 -4.60 -2.67 -20.31
CA PRO A 27 -5.45 -2.42 -21.47
C PRO A 27 -4.74 -1.65 -22.59
N LEU A 28 -3.92 -0.65 -22.27
CA LEU A 28 -3.18 0.09 -23.30
C LEU A 28 -2.16 -0.79 -24.03
N LYS A 29 -1.51 -1.72 -23.32
CA LYS A 29 -0.62 -2.72 -23.93
C LYS A 29 -1.37 -3.62 -24.91
N TYR A 30 -2.54 -4.16 -24.52
CA TYR A 30 -3.26 -5.14 -25.33
C TYR A 30 -4.14 -4.52 -26.43
N LEU A 31 -4.75 -3.37 -26.17
CA LEU A 31 -5.71 -2.73 -27.09
C LEU A 31 -5.05 -1.70 -28.02
N ALA A 32 -4.03 -0.98 -27.53
CA ALA A 32 -3.36 0.08 -28.28
C ALA A 32 -1.92 -0.26 -28.66
N GLY A 33 -1.43 -1.47 -28.31
CA GLY A 33 -0.08 -1.92 -28.64
C GLY A 33 1.03 -1.09 -28.01
N GLN A 34 0.79 -0.45 -26.85
CA GLN A 34 1.75 0.43 -26.16
C GLN A 34 2.41 -0.25 -24.94
N PRO A 35 3.43 -1.10 -25.12
CA PRO A 35 4.08 -1.79 -24.01
C PRO A 35 4.88 -0.83 -23.11
N LEU A 36 5.23 0.36 -23.59
CA LEU A 36 5.99 1.36 -22.83
C LEU A 36 5.26 1.81 -21.56
N ALA A 37 3.93 1.92 -21.61
CA ALA A 37 3.12 2.29 -20.45
C ALA A 37 3.25 1.28 -19.31
N VAL A 38 3.23 -0.02 -19.63
CA VAL A 38 3.45 -1.09 -18.64
C VAL A 38 4.86 -1.03 -18.07
N ARG A 39 5.87 -0.70 -18.89
CA ARG A 39 7.25 -0.56 -18.41
C ARG A 39 7.37 0.59 -17.40
N VAL A 40 6.85 1.77 -17.73
CA VAL A 40 6.95 2.95 -16.86
C VAL A 40 6.12 2.77 -15.59
N VAL A 41 4.84 2.44 -15.72
CA VAL A 41 3.94 2.28 -14.57
C VAL A 41 4.33 1.06 -13.74
N GLY A 42 4.74 -0.04 -14.38
CA GLY A 42 5.21 -1.25 -13.71
C GLY A 42 6.50 -1.03 -12.92
N SER A 43 7.47 -0.30 -13.47
CA SER A 43 8.69 0.07 -12.73
C SER A 43 8.39 0.98 -11.54
N ALA A 44 7.51 1.97 -11.71
CA ALA A 44 7.08 2.83 -10.62
C ALA A 44 6.35 2.05 -9.50
N HIS A 45 5.43 1.16 -9.88
CA HIS A 45 4.73 0.27 -8.95
C HIS A 45 5.72 -0.66 -8.21
N GLY A 46 6.67 -1.26 -8.92
CA GLY A 46 7.70 -2.11 -8.31
C GLY A 46 8.53 -1.38 -7.25
N LEU A 47 8.91 -0.12 -7.52
CA LEU A 47 9.59 0.72 -6.51
C LEU A 47 8.70 0.98 -5.29
N LEU A 48 7.43 1.34 -5.51
CA LEU A 48 6.46 1.57 -4.44
C LEU A 48 6.22 0.32 -3.59
N PHE A 49 6.19 -0.87 -4.22
CA PHE A 49 6.06 -2.14 -3.52
C PHE A 49 7.25 -2.43 -2.59
N VAL A 50 8.49 -2.17 -3.03
CA VAL A 50 9.66 -2.30 -2.16
C VAL A 50 9.61 -1.31 -1.00
N LEU A 51 9.23 -0.06 -1.27
CA LEU A 51 9.05 0.95 -0.21
C LEU A 51 7.94 0.54 0.77
N PHE A 52 6.87 -0.08 0.28
CA PHE A 52 5.79 -0.63 1.10
C PHE A 52 6.32 -1.72 2.03
N LEU A 53 7.09 -2.68 1.52
CA LEU A 53 7.69 -3.73 2.34
C LEU A 53 8.61 -3.17 3.43
N ALA A 54 9.46 -2.20 3.09
CA ALA A 54 10.32 -1.53 4.07
C ALA A 54 9.50 -0.83 5.17
N ALA A 55 8.45 -0.10 4.78
CA ALA A 55 7.56 0.58 5.71
C ALA A 55 6.74 -0.40 6.56
N LEU A 56 6.33 -1.54 5.99
CA LEU A 56 5.59 -2.60 6.67
C LEU A 56 6.45 -3.24 7.75
N VAL A 57 7.69 -3.62 7.41
CA VAL A 57 8.64 -4.17 8.39
C VAL A 57 8.91 -3.14 9.49
N HIS A 58 9.15 -1.87 9.12
CA HIS A 58 9.39 -0.80 10.09
C HIS A 58 8.21 -0.63 11.07
N ALA A 59 6.97 -0.58 10.55
CA ALA A 59 5.76 -0.47 11.36
C ALA A 59 5.53 -1.70 12.22
N ALA A 60 5.72 -2.91 11.67
CA ALA A 60 5.55 -4.16 12.39
C ALA A 60 6.50 -4.28 13.58
N VAL A 61 7.77 -3.90 13.42
CA VAL A 61 8.75 -3.87 14.51
C VAL A 61 8.41 -2.81 15.55
N ARG A 62 8.09 -1.58 15.12
CA ARG A 62 7.72 -0.46 16.02
C ARG A 62 6.47 -0.75 16.85
N ARG A 63 5.49 -1.46 16.29
CA ARG A 63 4.22 -1.79 16.92
C ARG A 63 4.16 -3.20 17.51
N ARG A 64 5.24 -3.99 17.38
CA ARG A 64 5.29 -5.41 17.77
C ARG A 64 4.11 -6.20 17.21
N TRP A 65 3.78 -5.97 15.94
CA TRP A 65 2.66 -6.67 15.31
C TRP A 65 2.92 -8.18 15.24
N PRO A 66 1.89 -9.01 15.48
CA PRO A 66 2.00 -10.45 15.26
C PRO A 66 2.20 -10.72 13.76
N LEU A 67 2.91 -11.80 13.44
CA LEU A 67 3.24 -12.17 12.06
C LEU A 67 2.00 -12.26 11.16
N GLY A 68 0.88 -12.75 11.69
CA GLY A 68 -0.39 -12.82 10.95
C GLY A 68 -0.92 -11.46 10.48
N ARG A 69 -0.72 -10.39 11.27
CA ARG A 69 -1.13 -9.03 10.86
C ARG A 69 -0.24 -8.49 9.74
N SER A 70 1.07 -8.72 9.83
CA SER A 70 2.01 -8.36 8.77
C SER A 70 1.75 -9.14 7.48
N LEU A 71 1.41 -10.43 7.59
CA LEU A 71 1.03 -11.25 6.44
C LEU A 71 -0.27 -10.75 5.82
N LEU A 72 -1.28 -10.40 6.63
CA LEU A 72 -2.53 -9.83 6.12
C LEU A 72 -2.27 -8.51 5.37
N ALA A 73 -1.40 -7.64 5.91
CA ALA A 73 -0.99 -6.41 5.24
C ALA A 73 -0.32 -6.71 3.89
N PHE A 74 0.60 -7.66 3.86
CA PHE A 74 1.28 -8.09 2.64
C PHE A 74 0.30 -8.65 1.60
N VAL A 75 -0.55 -9.61 1.97
CA VAL A 75 -1.56 -10.18 1.07
C VAL A 75 -2.49 -9.09 0.53
N SER A 76 -2.86 -8.11 1.37
CA SER A 76 -3.72 -7.01 0.95
C SER A 76 -3.10 -6.13 -0.13
N SER A 77 -1.76 -6.03 -0.21
CA SER A 77 -1.09 -5.30 -1.31
C SER A 77 -1.13 -6.05 -2.65
N ILE A 78 -1.23 -7.39 -2.64
CA ILE A 78 -1.24 -8.20 -3.86
C ILE A 78 -2.66 -8.34 -4.43
N VAL A 79 -3.66 -8.30 -3.55
CA VAL A 79 -5.07 -8.37 -3.94
C VAL A 79 -5.53 -7.00 -4.43
N PRO A 80 -6.10 -6.89 -5.65
CA PRO A 80 -6.65 -5.63 -6.12
C PRO A 80 -7.71 -5.14 -5.13
N PHE A 81 -7.62 -3.85 -4.76
CA PHE A 81 -8.42 -3.20 -3.72
C PHE A 81 -8.15 -3.65 -2.26
N GLY A 82 -7.34 -4.67 -2.02
CA GLY A 82 -7.05 -5.17 -0.67
C GLY A 82 -6.43 -4.10 0.23
N THR A 83 -5.53 -3.28 -0.33
CA THR A 83 -4.83 -2.20 0.37
C THR A 83 -5.81 -1.18 0.97
N PHE A 84 -6.93 -0.90 0.30
CA PHE A 84 -7.97 0.03 0.79
C PHE A 84 -8.82 -0.58 1.91
N VAL A 85 -9.00 -1.90 1.91
CA VAL A 85 -9.65 -2.60 3.03
C VAL A 85 -8.75 -2.54 4.27
N PHE A 86 -7.46 -2.78 4.10
CA PHE A 86 -6.47 -2.71 5.17
C PHE A 86 -6.27 -1.28 5.69
N ASP A 87 -6.40 -0.26 4.85
CA ASP A 87 -6.32 1.17 5.25
C ASP A 87 -7.26 1.49 6.41
N ARG A 88 -8.49 0.97 6.39
CA ARG A 88 -9.47 1.19 7.48
C ARG A 88 -8.98 0.63 8.82
N SER A 89 -8.27 -0.50 8.80
CA SER A 89 -7.65 -1.08 10.00
C SER A 89 -6.50 -0.20 10.52
N LEU A 90 -5.67 0.32 9.61
CA LEU A 90 -4.59 1.24 9.95
C LEU A 90 -5.10 2.56 10.53
N GLN A 91 -6.16 3.11 9.94
CA GLN A 91 -6.72 4.39 10.35
C GLN A 91 -7.20 4.35 11.80
N ARG A 92 -7.92 3.29 12.19
CA ARG A 92 -8.35 3.08 13.59
C ARG A 92 -7.17 3.04 14.56
N GLU A 93 -6.07 2.40 14.17
CA GLU A 93 -4.88 2.27 15.01
C GLU A 93 -4.09 3.59 15.10
N ILE A 94 -4.14 4.42 14.06
CA ILE A 94 -3.60 5.79 14.07
C ILE A 94 -4.45 6.68 15.00
N GLU A 95 -5.77 6.62 14.88
CA GLU A 95 -6.72 7.39 15.72
C GLU A 95 -6.61 7.02 17.20
N ALA A 96 -6.49 5.73 17.53
CA ALA A 96 -6.26 5.26 18.90
C ALA A 96 -4.92 5.73 19.52
N THR A 97 -4.03 6.31 18.71
CA THR A 97 -2.73 6.85 19.17
C THR A 97 -2.76 8.37 19.28
N LEU A 98 -3.84 9.03 18.86
CA LEU A 98 -4.04 10.45 19.09
C LEU A 98 -4.52 10.67 20.54
N PRO A 99 -4.02 11.70 21.25
CA PRO A 99 -4.57 12.06 22.54
C PRO A 99 -6.06 12.44 22.35
N SER A 100 -6.92 11.95 23.25
CA SER A 100 -8.34 12.31 23.27
C SER A 100 -8.49 13.83 23.22
N PRO A 101 -9.39 14.40 22.42
CA PRO A 101 -9.72 15.82 22.53
C PRO A 101 -10.18 16.04 23.97
N GLN A 102 -9.47 16.87 24.73
CA GLN A 102 -9.92 17.31 26.04
C GLN A 102 -11.21 18.10 25.78
N GLY A 103 -12.35 17.49 26.12
CA GLY A 103 -13.65 18.16 26.21
C GLY A 103 -13.76 18.90 27.51
#